data_AF-A0A2I1HXK8-F1
#
_entry.id   AF-A0A2I1HXK8-F1
#
_cell.length_a   1.000
_cell.length_b   1.000
_cell.length_c   1.000
_cell.angle_alpha   90.00
_cell.angle_beta   90.00
_cell.angle_gamma   90.00
#
_symmetry.space_group_name_H-M   'P 1'
#
loop_
_entity.id
_entity.type
_entity.pdbx_description
1 polymer ?
#
loop_
_entity_poly.entity_id
_entity_poly.type
_entity_poly.pdbx_seq_one_letter_code
_entity_poly.pdbx_strand_id
1 'polypeptide(L)'
;PAPGTLVHHGFLNAWEQIQPQVTDALLELIQEKPDFRIGFMGHSLGGALATFSALDLINKAPELAKNEKLFLSTFGQPRMGDEKFAGFVDENLKAIRTVVHGDPIPRLPPPWPIPFIGSYKHFGKELYINNPDQDPNAFQE
;
A
#
# COMPACT_ATOMS: atom_id res chain seq x y z
N PRO A 1 3.77 -9.82 8.40
CA PRO A 1 4.86 -8.93 7.91
C PRO A 1 6.16 -9.71 7.69
N ALA A 2 7.07 -9.23 6.84
CA ALA A 2 8.36 -9.89 6.61
C ALA A 2 9.22 -9.89 7.90
N PRO A 3 10.06 -10.92 8.15
CA PRO A 3 10.88 -10.99 9.35
C PRO A 3 11.75 -9.74 9.56
N GLY A 4 11.74 -9.19 10.77
CA GLY A 4 12.55 -8.02 11.12
C GLY A 4 12.04 -6.68 10.59
N THR A 5 10.82 -6.63 10.04
CA THR A 5 10.12 -5.39 9.68
C THR A 5 9.11 -4.99 10.75
N LEU A 6 8.86 -3.68 10.89
CA LEU A 6 7.85 -3.15 11.80
C LEU A 6 6.75 -2.42 11.02
N VAL A 7 5.51 -2.61 11.44
CA VAL A 7 4.33 -1.99 10.83
C VAL A 7 3.41 -1.39 11.88
N HIS A 8 2.57 -0.45 11.47
CA HIS A 8 1.58 0.17 12.36
C HIS A 8 0.55 -0.87 12.83
N HIS A 9 0.53 -1.14 14.14
CA HIS A 9 -0.31 -2.17 14.76
C HIS A 9 -1.80 -2.05 14.41
N GLY A 10 -2.36 -0.85 14.44
CA GLY A 10 -3.77 -0.65 14.11
C GLY A 10 -4.13 -1.01 12.67
N PHE A 11 -3.19 -0.83 11.73
CA PHE A 11 -3.43 -1.18 10.32
C PHE A 11 -3.31 -2.68 10.12
N LEU A 12 -2.34 -3.31 10.79
CA LEU A 12 -2.20 -4.76 10.76
C LEU A 12 -3.43 -5.46 11.35
N ASN A 13 -3.92 -5.02 12.51
CA ASN A 13 -5.11 -5.59 13.13
C ASN A 13 -6.38 -5.42 12.28
N ALA A 14 -6.48 -4.31 11.54
CA ALA A 14 -7.59 -4.09 10.61
C ALA A 14 -7.50 -5.04 9.40
N TRP A 15 -6.30 -5.32 8.89
CA TRP A 15 -6.09 -6.31 7.83
C TRP A 15 -6.41 -7.73 8.30
N GLU A 16 -5.88 -8.13 9.46
CA GLU A 16 -6.04 -9.49 9.99
C GLU A 16 -7.51 -9.90 10.18
N GLN A 17 -8.40 -8.94 10.43
CA GLN A 17 -9.85 -9.19 10.54
C GLN A 17 -10.50 -9.62 9.22
N ILE A 18 -9.97 -9.18 8.08
CA ILE A 18 -10.53 -9.47 6.75
C ILE A 18 -9.64 -10.39 5.90
N GLN A 19 -8.40 -10.61 6.34
CA GLN A 19 -7.38 -11.35 5.59
C GLN A 19 -7.88 -12.69 5.05
N PRO A 20 -8.47 -13.61 5.85
CA PRO A 20 -8.81 -14.94 5.34
C PRO A 20 -9.76 -14.87 4.15
N GLN A 21 -10.81 -14.04 4.25
CA GLN A 21 -11.82 -13.90 3.21
C GLN A 21 -11.24 -13.30 1.92
N VAL A 22 -10.39 -12.29 2.05
CA VAL A 22 -9.77 -11.63 0.88
C VAL A 22 -8.75 -12.55 0.22
N THR A 23 -7.92 -13.23 1.01
CA THR A 23 -6.85 -14.09 0.51
C THR A 23 -7.42 -15.33 -0.19
N ASP A 24 -8.43 -15.98 0.38
CA ASP A 24 -9.04 -17.16 -0.23
C ASP A 24 -9.69 -16.80 -1.58
N ALA A 25 -10.49 -15.74 -1.62
CA ALA A 25 -11.14 -15.27 -2.85
C ALA A 25 -10.13 -14.88 -3.93
N LEU A 26 -9.01 -14.26 -3.55
CA LEU A 26 -7.96 -13.87 -4.47
C LEU A 26 -7.20 -15.08 -5.03
N LEU A 27 -6.91 -16.09 -4.19
CA LEU A 27 -6.26 -17.33 -4.62
C LEU A 27 -7.14 -18.13 -5.59
N GLU A 28 -8.46 -18.18 -5.37
CA GLU A 28 -9.41 -18.78 -6.32
C GLU A 28 -9.37 -18.03 -7.65
N LEU A 29 -9.45 -16.70 -7.62
CA LEU A 29 -9.51 -15.88 -8.84
C LEU A 29 -8.24 -16.00 -9.70
N ILE A 30 -7.05 -16.07 -9.11
CA ILE A 30 -5.80 -16.22 -9.88
C ILE A 30 -5.66 -17.60 -10.51
N GLN A 31 -6.25 -18.63 -9.90
CA GLN A 31 -6.28 -19.98 -10.49
C GLN A 31 -7.23 -20.03 -11.68
N GLU A 32 -8.39 -19.36 -11.57
CA GLU A 32 -9.35 -19.27 -12.67
C GLU A 32 -8.88 -18.38 -13.83
N LYS A 33 -8.09 -17.34 -13.53
CA LYS A 33 -7.65 -16.31 -14.47
C LYS A 33 -6.12 -16.08 -14.41
N PRO A 34 -5.30 -17.08 -14.79
CA PRO A 34 -3.83 -17.01 -14.63
C PRO A 34 -3.15 -15.89 -15.44
N ASP A 35 -3.80 -15.40 -16.49
CA ASP A 35 -3.26 -14.35 -17.37
C ASP A 35 -3.61 -12.93 -16.94
N PHE A 36 -4.46 -12.77 -15.92
CA PHE A 36 -4.90 -11.44 -15.51
C PHE A 36 -3.79 -10.66 -14.80
N ARG A 37 -3.84 -9.33 -14.95
CA ARG A 37 -3.10 -8.41 -14.09
C ARG A 37 -3.95 -8.08 -12.88
N ILE A 38 -3.32 -7.97 -11.73
CA ILE A 38 -3.98 -7.75 -10.45
C ILE A 38 -3.55 -6.37 -9.94
N GLY A 39 -4.54 -5.50 -9.79
CA GLY A 39 -4.37 -4.17 -9.22
C GLY A 39 -4.87 -4.14 -7.79
N PHE A 40 -4.01 -3.74 -6.87
CA PHE A 40 -4.39 -3.42 -5.49
C PHE A 40 -4.56 -1.91 -5.37
N MET A 41 -5.72 -1.48 -4.88
CA MET A 41 -6.02 -0.07 -4.74
C MET A 41 -6.62 0.23 -3.37
N GLY A 42 -6.32 1.40 -2.83
CA GLY A 42 -6.87 1.82 -1.55
C GLY A 42 -6.67 3.29 -1.25
N HIS A 43 -7.69 3.89 -0.64
CA HIS A 43 -7.67 5.28 -0.17
C HIS A 43 -7.46 5.34 1.35
N SER A 44 -6.68 6.30 1.83
CA SER A 44 -6.43 6.53 3.27
C SER A 44 -5.93 5.25 3.96
N LEU A 45 -6.55 4.83 5.07
CA LEU A 45 -6.30 3.54 5.73
C LEU A 45 -6.40 2.35 4.76
N GLY A 46 -7.32 2.40 3.81
CA GLY A 46 -7.49 1.37 2.78
C GLY A 46 -6.24 1.18 1.93
N GLY A 47 -5.40 2.21 1.76
CA GLY A 47 -4.11 2.09 1.10
C GLY A 47 -3.15 1.15 1.85
N ALA A 48 -3.17 1.18 3.18
CA ALA A 48 -2.40 0.25 4.00
C ALA A 48 -2.93 -1.18 3.90
N LEU A 49 -4.26 -1.36 3.91
CA LEU A 49 -4.89 -2.68 3.75
C LEU A 49 -4.63 -3.27 2.36
N ALA A 50 -4.71 -2.46 1.30
CA ALA A 50 -4.38 -2.87 -0.06
C ALA A 50 -2.91 -3.31 -0.18
N THR A 51 -2.00 -2.60 0.52
CA THR A 51 -0.59 -3.00 0.61
C THR A 51 -0.44 -4.37 1.28
N PHE A 52 -1.09 -4.59 2.42
CA PHE A 52 -1.03 -5.88 3.11
C PHE A 52 -1.62 -7.02 2.27
N SER A 53 -2.72 -6.78 1.59
CA SER A 53 -3.33 -7.76 0.67
C SER A 53 -2.38 -8.15 -0.46
N ALA A 54 -1.70 -7.17 -1.07
CA ALA A 54 -0.71 -7.42 -2.12
C ALA A 54 0.48 -8.25 -1.62
N LEU A 55 0.99 -7.93 -0.43
CA LEU A 55 2.09 -8.67 0.19
C LEU A 55 1.68 -10.08 0.63
N ASP A 56 0.44 -10.26 1.12
CA ASP A 56 -0.06 -11.58 1.51
C ASP A 56 -0.22 -12.48 0.28
N LEU A 57 -0.72 -11.94 -0.84
CA LEU A 57 -0.73 -12.67 -2.10
C LEU A 57 0.68 -13.12 -2.50
N ILE A 58 1.66 -12.23 -2.47
CA ILE A 58 3.06 -12.56 -2.79
C ILE A 58 3.60 -13.65 -1.85
N ASN A 59 3.24 -13.62 -0.57
CA ASN A 59 3.66 -14.63 0.39
C ASN A 59 3.05 -16.01 0.09
N LYS A 60 1.82 -16.07 -0.44
CA LYS A 60 1.13 -17.31 -0.82
C LYS A 60 1.50 -17.81 -2.21
N ALA A 61 1.84 -16.90 -3.12
CA ALA A 61 2.21 -17.13 -4.51
C ALA A 61 3.53 -16.38 -4.85
N PRO A 62 4.69 -16.86 -4.36
CA PRO A 62 5.97 -16.16 -4.49
C PRO A 62 6.42 -15.91 -5.94
N GLU A 63 5.92 -16.69 -6.90
CA GLU A 63 6.17 -16.52 -8.34
C GLU A 63 5.54 -15.23 -8.90
N LEU A 64 4.60 -14.62 -8.19
CA LEU A 64 4.01 -13.33 -8.53
C LEU A 64 4.83 -12.15 -7.96
N ALA A 65 5.79 -12.40 -7.08
CA ALA A 65 6.71 -11.36 -6.60
C ALA A 65 7.52 -10.79 -7.77
N LYS A 66 7.77 -9.47 -7.76
CA LYS A 66 8.57 -8.77 -8.80
C LYS A 66 7.99 -8.91 -10.21
N ASN A 67 6.78 -9.45 -10.34
CA ASN A 67 6.11 -9.67 -11.61
C ASN A 67 5.36 -8.39 -12.03
N GLU A 68 5.39 -8.05 -13.32
CA GLU A 68 4.65 -6.91 -13.85
C GLU A 68 3.14 -7.09 -13.83
N LYS A 69 2.66 -8.31 -13.53
CA LYS A 69 1.23 -8.60 -13.33
C LYS A 69 0.65 -7.95 -12.08
N LEU A 70 1.46 -7.62 -11.07
CA LEU A 70 0.99 -6.99 -9.84
C LEU A 70 1.32 -5.50 -9.83
N PHE A 71 0.35 -4.67 -9.47
CA PHE A 71 0.60 -3.26 -9.16
C PHE A 71 -0.20 -2.80 -7.95
N LEU A 72 0.36 -1.84 -7.23
CA LEU A 72 -0.26 -1.20 -6.08
C LEU A 72 -0.43 0.29 -6.39
N SER A 73 -1.65 0.80 -6.26
CA SER A 73 -1.96 2.22 -6.44
C SER A 73 -2.74 2.72 -5.23
N THR A 74 -2.13 3.60 -4.44
CA THR A 74 -2.76 4.12 -3.23
C THR A 74 -3.00 5.61 -3.32
N PHE A 75 -3.99 6.10 -2.56
CA PHE A 75 -4.44 7.48 -2.58
C PHE A 75 -4.53 8.00 -1.15
N GLY A 76 -3.76 9.03 -0.80
CA GLY A 76 -3.79 9.57 0.57
C GLY A 76 -3.31 8.58 1.64
N GLN A 77 -2.47 7.61 1.28
CA GLN A 77 -2.01 6.56 2.20
C GLN A 77 -1.07 7.13 3.29
N PRO A 78 -1.30 6.84 4.58
CA PRO A 78 -0.37 7.17 5.67
C PRO A 78 0.89 6.28 5.61
N ARG A 79 1.99 6.72 6.22
CA ARG A 79 3.15 5.82 6.42
C ARG A 79 2.68 4.64 7.29
N MET A 80 3.08 3.43 6.94
CA MET A 80 2.55 2.23 7.60
C MET A 80 3.59 1.28 8.16
N GLY A 81 4.88 1.52 7.92
CA GLY A 81 5.95 0.70 8.46
C GLY A 81 7.29 1.42 8.50
N ASP A 82 8.27 0.71 9.04
CA ASP A 82 9.65 1.18 9.15
C ASP A 82 10.39 1.16 7.80
N GLU A 83 11.65 1.59 7.82
CA GLU A 83 12.49 1.61 6.61
C GLU A 83 12.68 0.23 5.98
N LYS A 84 12.77 -0.83 6.80
CA LYS A 84 12.91 -2.20 6.31
C LYS A 84 11.62 -2.69 5.65
N PHE A 85 10.46 -2.38 6.24
CA PHE A 85 9.17 -2.65 5.62
C PHE A 85 9.03 -1.93 4.28
N ALA A 86 9.39 -0.63 4.23
CA ALA A 86 9.32 0.14 3.00
C ALA A 86 10.20 -0.46 1.89
N GLY A 87 11.44 -0.83 2.22
CA GLY A 87 12.33 -1.51 1.28
C GLY A 87 11.77 -2.85 0.81
N PHE A 88 11.19 -3.65 1.70
CA PHE A 88 10.56 -4.92 1.34
C PHE A 88 9.39 -4.73 0.35
N VAL A 89 8.59 -3.67 0.49
CA VAL A 89 7.53 -3.35 -0.48
C VAL A 89 8.13 -2.97 -1.82
N ASP A 90 9.08 -2.04 -1.84
CA ASP A 90 9.73 -1.56 -3.07
C ASP A 90 10.45 -2.67 -3.84
N GLU A 91 10.99 -3.66 -3.14
CA GLU A 91 11.64 -4.82 -3.74
C GLU A 91 10.67 -5.79 -4.42
N ASN A 92 9.41 -5.85 -3.99
CA ASN A 92 8.47 -6.90 -4.41
C ASN A 92 7.28 -6.39 -5.23
N LEU A 93 6.93 -5.11 -5.12
CA LEU A 93 5.75 -4.50 -5.72
C LEU A 93 6.07 -3.22 -6.49
N LYS A 94 5.48 -3.08 -7.69
CA LYS A 94 5.38 -1.78 -8.36
C LYS A 94 4.30 -0.96 -7.68
N ALA A 95 4.71 -0.02 -6.82
CA ALA A 95 3.80 0.83 -6.04
C ALA A 95 3.83 2.28 -6.52
N ILE A 96 2.65 2.86 -6.76
CA ILE A 96 2.43 4.29 -6.96
C ILE A 96 1.59 4.79 -5.78
N ARG A 97 2.07 5.86 -5.13
CA ARG A 97 1.39 6.51 -4.02
C ARG A 97 0.99 7.92 -4.43
N THR A 98 -0.29 8.12 -4.66
CA THR A 98 -0.87 9.41 -5.03
C THR A 98 -1.11 10.25 -3.78
N VAL A 99 -0.62 11.49 -3.79
CA VAL A 99 -0.76 12.47 -2.72
C VAL A 99 -1.33 13.75 -3.29
N VAL A 100 -2.42 14.23 -2.71
CA VAL A 100 -3.04 15.50 -3.09
C VAL A 100 -2.43 16.63 -2.27
N HIS A 101 -2.20 17.79 -2.89
CA HIS A 101 -1.74 18.98 -2.20
C HIS A 101 -2.69 19.34 -1.04
N GLY A 102 -2.12 19.58 0.13
CA GLY A 102 -2.88 19.88 1.34
C GLY A 102 -3.37 18.67 2.14
N ASP A 103 -3.29 17.44 1.60
CA ASP A 103 -3.67 16.24 2.36
C ASP A 103 -2.68 15.99 3.53
N PRO A 104 -3.17 15.98 4.79
CA PRO A 104 -2.32 15.72 5.94
C PRO A 104 -2.05 14.23 6.16
N ILE A 105 -2.88 13.32 5.62
CA ILE A 105 -2.83 11.88 5.95
C ILE A 105 -1.51 11.23 5.52
N PRO A 106 -0.98 11.46 4.31
CA PRO A 106 0.33 10.94 3.90
C PRO A 106 1.49 11.45 4.73
N ARG A 107 1.29 12.48 5.56
CA ARG A 107 2.34 13.03 6.43
C ARG A 107 2.39 12.31 7.78
N LEU A 108 1.44 11.42 8.05
CA LEU A 108 1.32 10.69 9.31
C LEU A 108 1.59 9.18 9.13
N PRO A 109 2.15 8.51 10.14
CA PRO A 109 2.91 9.09 11.25
C PRO A 109 4.15 9.86 10.74
N PRO A 110 4.74 10.75 11.55
CA PRO A 110 5.93 11.50 11.17
C PRO A 110 7.12 10.60 10.81
N PRO A 111 8.05 11.07 9.94
CA PRO A 111 9.18 10.27 9.50
C PRO A 111 10.33 10.18 10.53
N TRP A 112 10.40 11.10 11.48
CA TRP A 112 11.43 11.09 12.51
C TRP A 112 11.14 10.03 13.58
N PRO A 113 12.18 9.52 14.27
CA PRO A 113 12.00 8.56 15.35
C PRO A 113 11.08 9.11 16.44
N ILE A 114 10.04 8.36 16.77
CA ILE A 114 9.18 8.58 17.93
C ILE A 114 9.72 7.71 19.08
N PRO A 115 9.96 8.28 20.28
CA PRO A 115 10.46 7.51 21.43
C PRO A 115 9.61 6.26 21.67
N PHE A 116 10.27 5.11 21.83
CA PHE A 116 9.68 3.78 22.05
C PHE A 116 8.83 3.19 20.90
N ILE A 117 8.51 3.95 19.85
CA ILE A 117 7.72 3.48 18.69
C ILE A 117 8.60 3.25 17.46
N GLY A 118 9.68 4.03 17.31
CA GLY A 118 10.57 3.98 16.14
C GLY A 118 10.19 5.00 15.06
N SER A 119 10.64 4.78 13.82
CA SER A 119 10.40 5.68 12.69
C SER A 119 9.53 5.02 11.63
N TYR A 120 8.86 5.85 10.83
CA TYR A 120 8.03 5.41 9.73
C TYR A 120 8.58 5.93 8.40
N LYS A 121 8.56 5.09 7.36
CA LYS A 121 9.01 5.44 6.02
C LYS A 121 7.93 5.11 4.99
N HIS A 122 7.83 5.96 3.97
CA HIS A 122 7.03 5.64 2.78
C HIS A 122 7.82 4.73 1.84
N PHE A 123 7.07 3.97 1.04
CA PHE A 123 7.53 3.22 -0.12
C PHE A 123 6.79 3.71 -1.37
N GLY A 124 7.18 3.16 -2.51
CA GLY A 124 6.59 3.42 -3.81
C GLY A 124 6.98 4.78 -4.39
N LYS A 125 6.67 4.94 -5.67
CA LYS A 125 6.84 6.23 -6.36
C LYS A 125 5.73 7.19 -5.92
N GLU A 126 6.12 8.35 -5.41
CA GLU A 126 5.16 9.41 -5.11
C GLU A 126 4.66 10.08 -6.40
N LEU A 127 3.34 10.16 -6.54
CA LEU A 127 2.66 10.98 -7.51
C LEU A 127 1.97 12.14 -6.77
N TYR A 128 2.64 13.28 -6.72
CA TYR A 128 2.11 14.48 -6.07
C TYR A 128 1.27 15.28 -7.05
N ILE A 129 0.00 15.52 -6.73
CA ILE A 129 -0.93 16.27 -7.58
C ILE A 129 -1.44 17.51 -6.85
N ASN A 130 -1.65 18.58 -7.60
CA ASN A 130 -2.33 19.77 -7.07
C ASN A 130 -3.77 19.41 -6.71
N ASN A 131 -4.34 20.09 -5.71
CA ASN A 131 -5.73 19.87 -5.35
C ASN A 131 -6.63 20.48 -6.44
N PRO A 132 -7.34 19.67 -7.22
CA PRO A 132 -8.20 20.18 -8.28
C PRO A 132 -9.37 21.00 -7.71
N ASP A 133 -9.79 20.74 -6.48
CA ASP A 133 -10.84 21.53 -5.82
C ASP A 133 -10.40 22.98 -5.52
N GLN A 134 -9.09 23.25 -5.57
CA GLN A 134 -8.52 24.59 -5.44
C GLN A 134 -8.23 25.27 -6.79
N ASP A 135 -8.41 24.54 -7.90
CA ASP A 135 -8.28 25.07 -9.25
C ASP A 135 -9.64 25.01 -9.95
N PRO A 136 -10.37 26.14 -10.08
CA PRO A 136 -11.68 26.17 -10.71
C PRO A 136 -11.69 25.72 -12.19
N ASN A 137 -10.52 25.52 -12.80
CA ASN A 137 -10.38 25.01 -14.17
C ASN A 137 -9.95 23.54 -14.23
N ALA A 138 -9.68 22.87 -13.10
CA ALA A 138 -9.13 21.52 -13.08
C ALA A 138 -10.03 20.43 -13.68
N PHE A 139 -11.32 20.72 -13.86
CA PHE A 139 -12.31 19.80 -14.43
C PHE A 139 -12.94 20.32 -15.73
N GLN A 140 -12.35 21.32 -16.38
CA GLN A 140 -12.81 21.78 -17.70
C GLN A 140 -12.15 20.92 -18.79
N GLU A 141 -12.98 20.23 -19.59
CA GLU A 141 -12.58 19.47 -20.79
C GLU A 141 -12.24 20.37 -21.98
#